data_AF-A0A2W4PY26-F1
#
_entry.id   AF-A0A2W4PY26-F1
#
_cell.length_a   1.000
_cell.length_b   1.000
_cell.length_c   1.000
_cell.angle_alpha   90.00
_cell.angle_beta   90.00
_cell.angle_gamma   90.00
#
_symmetry.space_group_name_H-M   'P 1'
#
loop_
_entity.id
_entity.type
_entity.pdbx_description
1 polymer ?
#
loop_
_entity_poly.entity_id
_entity_poly.type
_entity_poly.pdbx_seq_one_letter_code
_entity_poly.pdbx_strand_id
1 'polypeptide(L)'
;IYTDGRRALRVYSTGALEYTESQPREPASAGPSLPDAVAAALEFAGSRSLWPADGVLTGVEQTRWRRRLFFGFYRGGLPVIGDRPVVEAMVAGGRVTYLYAAHTLEIGDTDRVAELVPPEAAVAAAHGSRHQAGNARSPAVVHRVHLAWRLEPATLQRLVPVWVVTFRETGPVLVDAESGQVLP
;
A
#
# COMPACT_ATOMS: atom_id res chain seq x y z
N ILE A 1 -5.51 -18.16 -14.98
CA ILE A 1 -6.62 -17.87 -14.04
C ILE A 1 -7.35 -19.19 -13.81
N TYR A 2 -7.55 -19.57 -12.56
CA TYR A 2 -8.24 -20.79 -12.14
C TYR A 2 -9.61 -20.41 -11.58
N THR A 3 -10.66 -21.14 -11.89
CA THR A 3 -12.01 -20.81 -11.43
C THR A 3 -12.88 -22.05 -11.27
N ASP A 4 -13.79 -22.02 -10.30
CA ASP A 4 -14.85 -23.03 -10.10
C ASP A 4 -16.24 -22.51 -10.54
N GLY A 5 -16.28 -21.36 -11.22
CA GLY A 5 -17.51 -20.68 -11.64
C GLY A 5 -18.09 -19.72 -10.58
N ARG A 6 -17.67 -19.82 -9.32
CA ARG A 6 -18.05 -18.91 -8.22
C ARG A 6 -16.87 -18.15 -7.64
N ARG A 7 -15.67 -18.72 -7.74
CA ARG A 7 -14.42 -18.20 -7.20
C ARG A 7 -13.38 -18.23 -8.29
N ALA A 8 -12.58 -17.18 -8.35
CA ALA A 8 -11.43 -17.09 -9.23
C ALA A 8 -10.16 -16.93 -8.40
N LEU A 9 -9.11 -17.62 -8.81
CA LEU A 9 -7.75 -17.43 -8.35
C LEU A 9 -6.87 -17.05 -9.55
N ARG A 10 -6.21 -15.91 -9.45
CA ARG A 10 -5.21 -15.44 -10.40
C ARG A 10 -3.85 -15.47 -9.72
N VAL A 11 -2.89 -16.09 -10.40
CA VAL A 11 -1.46 -16.06 -10.05
C VAL A 11 -0.79 -15.15 -11.05
N TYR A 12 -0.09 -14.13 -10.56
CA TYR A 12 0.68 -13.21 -11.39
C TYR A 12 2.08 -13.76 -11.65
N SER A 13 2.72 -13.30 -12.71
CA SER A 13 4.13 -13.62 -13.01
C SER A 13 5.09 -13.18 -11.90
N THR A 14 4.68 -12.21 -11.09
CA THR A 14 5.41 -11.72 -9.90
C THR A 14 5.28 -12.66 -8.70
N GLY A 15 4.54 -13.77 -8.83
CA GLY A 15 4.18 -14.66 -7.72
C GLY A 15 2.98 -14.18 -6.91
N ALA A 16 2.56 -12.92 -7.04
CA ALA A 16 1.40 -12.39 -6.34
C ALA A 16 0.12 -13.21 -6.65
N LEU A 17 -0.80 -13.21 -5.68
CA LEU A 17 -2.05 -13.94 -5.74
C LEU A 17 -3.23 -12.99 -5.63
N GLU A 18 -4.27 -13.25 -6.42
CA GLU A 18 -5.55 -12.55 -6.33
C GLU A 18 -6.69 -13.58 -6.31
N TYR A 19 -7.43 -13.57 -5.22
CA TYR A 19 -8.67 -14.31 -5.03
C TYR A 19 -9.86 -13.37 -5.19
N THR A 20 -10.88 -13.82 -5.90
CA THR A 20 -12.16 -13.13 -6.03
C THR A 20 -13.29 -14.13 -5.90
N GLU A 21 -14.28 -13.84 -5.06
CA GLU A 21 -15.54 -14.58 -5.01
C GLU A 21 -16.64 -13.74 -5.64
N SER A 22 -17.38 -14.34 -6.58
CA SER A 22 -18.59 -13.76 -7.15
C SER A 22 -19.53 -13.39 -6.00
N GLN A 23 -19.75 -12.08 -5.82
CA GLN A 23 -20.53 -11.61 -4.69
C GLN A 23 -21.99 -12.07 -4.84
N PRO A 24 -22.65 -12.47 -3.74
CA PRO A 24 -24.10 -12.49 -3.72
C PRO A 24 -24.64 -11.08 -4.00
N ARG A 25 -25.88 -10.97 -4.48
CA ARG A 25 -26.64 -9.70 -4.51
C ARG A 25 -26.47 -8.96 -3.17
N GLU A 26 -26.43 -7.63 -3.22
CA GLU A 26 -26.25 -6.75 -2.04
C GLU A 26 -26.95 -7.34 -0.80
N PRO A 27 -26.20 -7.68 0.26
CA PRO A 27 -26.79 -8.29 1.44
C PRO A 27 -27.73 -7.29 2.12
N ALA A 28 -28.82 -7.80 2.70
CA ALA A 28 -29.80 -6.98 3.41
C ALA A 28 -29.27 -6.37 4.73
N SER A 29 -28.15 -6.89 5.25
CA SER A 29 -27.57 -6.46 6.52
C SER A 29 -26.50 -5.38 6.35
N ALA A 30 -26.24 -4.63 7.43
CA ALA A 30 -25.09 -3.74 7.51
C ALA A 30 -23.78 -4.52 7.29
N GLY A 31 -22.76 -3.84 6.78
CA GLY A 31 -21.41 -4.40 6.63
C GLY A 31 -20.81 -4.83 7.99
N PRO A 32 -19.73 -5.64 7.97
CA PRO A 32 -19.08 -6.13 9.20
C PRO A 32 -18.58 -4.97 10.09
N SER A 33 -18.32 -5.21 11.38
CA SER A 33 -17.57 -4.25 12.23
C SER A 33 -16.07 -4.26 11.89
N LEU A 34 -15.31 -3.19 12.22
CA LEU A 34 -13.91 -3.10 11.79
C LEU A 34 -13.08 -4.23 12.40
N PRO A 35 -13.22 -4.53 13.70
CA PRO A 35 -12.60 -5.71 14.31
C PRO A 35 -12.96 -7.01 13.56
N ASP A 36 -14.24 -7.23 13.24
CA ASP A 36 -14.67 -8.46 12.56
C ASP A 36 -14.08 -8.56 11.14
N ALA A 37 -14.02 -7.45 10.42
CA ALA A 37 -13.45 -7.41 9.08
C ALA A 37 -11.94 -7.71 9.11
N VAL A 38 -11.22 -7.13 10.07
CA VAL A 38 -9.79 -7.38 10.25
C VAL A 38 -9.54 -8.83 10.66
N ALA A 39 -10.30 -9.37 11.61
CA ALA A 39 -10.21 -10.76 12.03
C ALA A 39 -10.45 -11.73 10.86
N ALA A 40 -11.50 -11.51 10.07
CA ALA A 40 -11.79 -12.34 8.90
C ALA A 40 -10.68 -12.29 7.84
N ALA A 41 -10.09 -11.11 7.60
CA ALA A 41 -8.98 -10.97 6.64
C ALA A 41 -7.72 -11.69 7.14
N LEU A 42 -7.37 -11.52 8.41
CA LEU A 42 -6.23 -12.19 9.06
C LEU A 42 -6.37 -13.71 9.02
N GLU A 43 -7.53 -14.23 9.40
CA GLU A 43 -7.80 -15.67 9.39
C GLU A 43 -7.70 -16.24 7.97
N PHE A 44 -8.32 -15.58 7.00
CA PHE A 44 -8.35 -16.04 5.62
C PHE A 44 -6.95 -16.05 4.96
N ALA A 45 -6.17 -14.98 5.13
CA ALA A 45 -4.84 -14.91 4.55
C ALA A 45 -3.81 -15.73 5.35
N GLY A 46 -3.89 -15.74 6.69
CA GLY A 46 -3.00 -16.48 7.57
C GLY A 46 -3.10 -17.99 7.41
N SER A 47 -4.31 -18.54 7.26
CA SER A 47 -4.53 -19.97 7.00
C SER A 47 -3.96 -20.47 5.66
N ARG A 48 -3.50 -19.56 4.80
CA ARG A 48 -2.93 -19.84 3.48
C ARG A 48 -1.46 -19.41 3.35
N SER A 49 -0.83 -19.02 4.45
CA SER A 49 0.54 -18.47 4.46
C SER A 49 0.73 -17.28 3.52
N LEU A 50 -0.33 -16.47 3.33
CA LEU A 50 -0.34 -15.27 2.49
C LEU A 50 -0.08 -13.99 3.30
N TRP A 51 0.09 -14.13 4.62
CA TRP A 51 0.32 -12.99 5.49
C TRP A 51 1.80 -12.61 5.51
N PRO A 52 2.15 -11.33 5.27
CA PRO A 52 3.52 -10.89 5.42
C PRO A 52 3.94 -10.94 6.90
N ALA A 53 5.21 -11.26 7.14
CA ALA A 53 5.81 -11.01 8.45
C ALA A 53 5.67 -9.52 8.79
N ASP A 54 5.19 -9.21 9.99
CA ASP A 54 4.96 -7.84 10.47
C ASP A 54 3.92 -7.02 9.68
N GLY A 55 2.95 -7.71 9.06
CA GLY A 55 1.82 -7.06 8.39
C GLY A 55 0.99 -6.19 9.34
N VAL A 56 0.82 -4.92 8.98
CA VAL A 56 0.03 -3.93 9.72
C VAL A 56 -1.11 -3.37 8.86
N LEU A 57 -2.23 -3.02 9.49
CA LEU A 57 -3.32 -2.31 8.82
C LEU A 57 -2.90 -0.87 8.54
N THR A 58 -2.82 -0.48 7.27
CA THR A 58 -2.39 0.86 6.83
C THR A 58 -3.53 1.72 6.30
N GLY A 59 -4.66 1.11 5.96
CA GLY A 59 -5.82 1.85 5.48
C GLY A 59 -7.11 1.05 5.54
N VAL A 60 -8.23 1.78 5.60
CA VAL A 60 -9.57 1.24 5.59
C VAL A 60 -10.46 2.11 4.71
N GLU A 61 -11.11 1.48 3.75
CA GLU A 61 -12.24 2.05 3.01
C GLU A 61 -13.51 1.31 3.43
N GLN A 62 -14.58 2.05 3.68
CA GLN A 62 -15.87 1.48 4.07
C GLN A 62 -16.97 1.93 3.11
N THR A 63 -17.77 0.97 2.66
CA THR A 63 -19.09 1.25 2.09
C THR A 63 -20.18 0.74 3.04
N ARG A 64 -21.45 0.89 2.66
CA ARG A 64 -22.59 0.44 3.47
C ARG A 64 -22.51 -1.05 3.86
N TRP A 65 -21.99 -1.90 2.97
CA TRP A 65 -22.08 -3.37 3.10
C TRP A 65 -20.73 -4.10 3.03
N ARG A 66 -19.62 -3.38 2.79
CA ARG A 66 -18.27 -3.96 2.74
C ARG A 66 -17.23 -3.05 3.37
N ARG A 67 -16.14 -3.67 3.83
CA ARG A 67 -14.87 -2.97 4.09
C ARG A 67 -13.79 -3.47 3.16
N ARG A 68 -12.98 -2.54 2.69
CA ARG A 68 -11.74 -2.81 2.00
C ARG A 68 -10.60 -2.41 2.94
N LEU A 69 -9.71 -3.34 3.18
CA LEU A 69 -8.62 -3.26 4.14
C LEU A 69 -7.31 -3.30 3.38
N PHE A 70 -6.41 -2.39 3.72
CA PHE A 70 -5.08 -2.30 3.14
C PHE A 70 -4.06 -2.62 4.22
N PHE A 71 -3.14 -3.52 3.90
CA PHE A 71 -2.08 -3.92 4.79
C PHE A 71 -0.71 -3.68 4.13
N GLY A 72 0.19 -3.12 4.93
CA GLY A 72 1.60 -2.91 4.59
C GLY A 72 2.49 -3.56 5.64
N PHE A 73 3.79 -3.28 5.57
CA PHE A 73 4.76 -3.73 6.57
C PHE A 73 5.81 -2.64 6.78
N TYR A 74 6.61 -2.80 7.83
CA TYR A 74 7.75 -1.94 8.12
C TYR A 74 9.05 -2.71 7.90
N ARG A 75 10.11 -2.00 7.51
CA ARG A 75 11.47 -2.53 7.47
C ARG A 75 12.44 -1.53 8.07
N GLY A 76 13.24 -1.98 9.05
CA GLY A 76 14.15 -1.09 9.78
C GLY A 76 13.43 0.09 10.45
N GLY A 77 12.18 -0.12 10.90
CA GLY A 77 11.36 0.93 11.50
C GLY A 77 10.67 1.89 10.52
N LEU A 78 10.91 1.76 9.21
CA LEU A 78 10.31 2.62 8.18
C LEU A 78 9.18 1.90 7.43
N PRO A 79 8.07 2.58 7.12
CA PRO A 79 6.98 1.97 6.36
C PRO A 79 7.43 1.66 4.94
N VAL A 80 7.02 0.50 4.41
CA VAL A 80 7.19 0.19 2.99
C VAL A 80 5.94 0.63 2.22
N ILE A 81 6.14 1.48 1.22
CA ILE A 81 5.11 2.00 0.32
C ILE A 81 5.34 1.49 -1.10
N GLY A 82 4.27 1.39 -1.88
CA GLY A 82 4.33 1.03 -3.29
C GLY A 82 3.00 1.33 -3.98
N ASP A 83 2.94 1.08 -5.29
CA ASP A 83 1.76 1.37 -6.11
C ASP A 83 0.53 0.56 -5.67
N ARG A 84 0.76 -0.59 -5.03
CA ARG A 84 -0.29 -1.46 -4.49
C ARG A 84 0.06 -1.86 -3.06
N PRO A 85 -0.94 -1.98 -2.16
CA PRO A 85 -0.78 -2.62 -0.86
C PRO A 85 -0.19 -4.03 -1.00
N VAL A 86 0.52 -4.46 0.03
CA VAL A 86 1.14 -5.79 0.09
C VAL A 86 0.07 -6.86 0.27
N VAL A 87 -0.91 -6.59 1.13
CA VAL A 87 -2.16 -7.35 1.19
C VAL A 87 -3.33 -6.39 1.12
N GLU A 88 -4.32 -6.73 0.30
CA GLU A 88 -5.57 -6.03 0.18
C GLU A 88 -6.71 -7.03 0.37
N ALA A 89 -7.66 -6.75 1.26
CA ALA A 89 -8.80 -7.63 1.49
C ALA A 89 -10.12 -6.87 1.40
N MET A 90 -11.11 -7.43 0.74
CA MET A 90 -12.50 -6.95 0.79
C MET A 90 -13.36 -7.93 1.59
N VAL A 91 -13.96 -7.45 2.66
CA VAL A 91 -14.82 -8.23 3.56
C VAL A 91 -16.27 -7.76 3.46
N ALA A 92 -17.17 -8.68 3.17
CA ALA A 92 -18.61 -8.45 3.11
C ALA A 92 -19.34 -9.61 3.81
N GLY A 93 -20.39 -9.31 4.59
CA GLY A 93 -21.13 -10.34 5.34
C GLY A 93 -20.25 -11.20 6.26
N GLY A 94 -19.17 -10.62 6.81
CA GLY A 94 -18.21 -11.32 7.67
C GLY A 94 -17.26 -12.27 6.93
N ARG A 95 -17.19 -12.24 5.60
CA ARG A 95 -16.33 -13.13 4.79
C ARG A 95 -15.49 -12.35 3.79
N VAL A 96 -14.30 -12.88 3.49
CA VAL A 96 -13.42 -12.33 2.45
C VAL A 96 -13.99 -12.66 1.08
N THR A 97 -14.34 -11.63 0.32
CA THR A 97 -14.85 -11.73 -1.06
C THR A 97 -13.79 -11.39 -2.10
N TYR A 98 -12.71 -10.78 -1.66
CA TYR A 98 -11.56 -10.46 -2.48
C TYR A 98 -10.31 -10.42 -1.61
N LEU A 99 -9.22 -10.97 -2.11
CA LEU A 99 -7.89 -10.86 -1.51
C LEU A 99 -6.88 -10.66 -2.62
N TYR A 100 -6.04 -9.64 -2.51
CA TYR A 100 -4.75 -9.60 -3.17
C TYR A 100 -3.65 -9.76 -2.14
N ALA A 101 -2.64 -10.57 -2.44
CA ALA A 101 -1.44 -10.71 -1.64
C ALA A 101 -0.22 -10.77 -2.55
N ALA A 102 0.70 -9.82 -2.39
CA ALA A 102 2.02 -9.90 -2.99
C ALA A 102 2.77 -11.08 -2.36
N HIS A 103 3.26 -12.02 -3.18
CA HIS A 103 4.03 -13.16 -2.66
C HIS A 103 5.43 -12.67 -2.32
N THR A 104 5.88 -13.06 -1.11
CA THR A 104 7.20 -12.94 -0.50
C THR A 104 8.18 -12.05 -1.26
N LEU A 105 8.25 -10.78 -0.83
CA LEU A 105 9.37 -9.91 -1.17
C LEU A 105 10.58 -10.38 -0.36
N GLU A 106 11.41 -11.23 -0.96
CA GLU A 106 12.76 -11.51 -0.45
C GLU A 106 13.65 -10.30 -0.74
N ILE A 107 13.42 -9.23 0.01
CA ILE A 107 14.29 -8.07 -0.06
C ILE A 107 15.53 -8.44 0.76
N GLY A 108 16.65 -8.65 0.08
CA GLY A 108 17.95 -8.88 0.71
C GLY A 108 18.41 -7.66 1.52
N ASP A 109 19.11 -7.91 2.61
CA ASP A 109 19.81 -6.85 3.33
C ASP A 109 21.04 -6.38 2.53
N THR A 110 21.33 -5.10 2.64
CA THR A 110 22.57 -4.50 2.12
C THR A 110 23.24 -3.74 3.25
N ASP A 111 24.56 -3.89 3.37
CA ASP A 111 25.37 -3.11 4.34
C ASP A 111 25.62 -1.67 3.86
N ARG A 112 24.83 -1.18 2.90
CA ARG A 112 25.04 0.13 2.30
C ARG A 112 24.49 1.21 3.21
N VAL A 113 25.39 2.01 3.77
CA VAL A 113 25.06 3.27 4.41
C VAL A 113 25.05 4.37 3.35
N ALA A 114 23.93 5.08 3.21
CA ALA A 114 23.80 6.22 2.33
C ALA A 114 23.53 7.48 3.17
N GLU A 115 24.16 8.59 2.80
CA GLU A 115 23.79 9.90 3.32
C GLU A 115 22.47 10.33 2.67
N LEU A 116 21.51 10.74 3.50
CA LEU A 116 20.20 11.14 3.02
C LEU A 116 20.12 12.65 2.93
N VAL A 117 19.45 13.16 1.90
CA VAL A 117 19.06 14.57 1.84
C VAL A 117 18.20 14.89 3.05
N PRO A 118 18.37 16.08 3.67
CA PRO A 118 17.58 16.45 4.83
C PRO A 118 16.12 16.77 4.43
N PRO A 119 15.16 16.67 5.36
CA PRO A 119 13.75 16.82 5.07
C PRO A 119 13.38 18.19 4.47
N GLU A 120 14.07 19.27 4.84
CA GLU A 120 13.86 20.61 4.28
C GLU A 120 14.22 20.69 2.79
N ALA A 121 15.25 19.97 2.35
CA ALA A 121 15.63 19.90 0.93
C ALA A 121 14.58 19.12 0.14
N ALA A 122 14.06 18.03 0.70
CA ALA A 122 12.97 17.26 0.09
C ALA A 122 11.68 18.08 -0.04
N VAL A 123 11.32 18.86 0.99
CA VAL A 123 10.17 19.77 0.94
C VAL A 123 10.34 20.83 -0.15
N ALA A 124 11.54 21.41 -0.27
CA ALA A 124 11.83 22.39 -1.33
C ALA A 124 11.69 21.78 -2.73
N ALA A 125 12.22 20.58 -2.95
CA ALA A 125 12.09 19.85 -4.22
C ALA A 125 10.61 19.56 -4.56
N ALA A 126 9.84 19.09 -3.57
CA ALA A 126 8.42 18.80 -3.73
C ALA A 126 7.56 20.04 -4.01
N HIS A 127 7.90 21.19 -3.42
CA HIS A 127 7.28 22.46 -3.79
C HIS A 127 7.63 22.86 -5.24
N GLY A 128 8.90 22.72 -5.62
CA GLY A 128 9.38 23.04 -6.97
C GLY A 128 8.63 22.28 -8.08
N SER A 129 8.40 20.99 -7.92
CA SER A 129 7.68 20.18 -8.91
C SER A 129 6.21 20.63 -9.07
N ARG A 130 5.54 21.04 -7.98
CA ARG A 130 4.18 21.60 -8.05
C ARG A 130 4.10 22.90 -8.84
N HIS A 131 5.10 23.76 -8.70
CA HIS A 131 5.17 25.01 -9.46
C HIS A 131 5.30 24.74 -10.95
N GLN A 132 6.13 23.75 -11.34
CA GLN A 132 6.30 23.33 -12.73
C GLN A 132 5.03 22.68 -13.32
N ALA A 133 4.25 21.97 -12.50
CA ALA A 133 2.99 21.35 -12.89
C ALA A 133 1.81 22.33 -13.03
N GLY A 134 2.02 23.65 -12.91
CA GLY A 134 0.96 24.66 -13.07
C GLY A 134 -0.01 24.78 -11.89
N ASN A 135 0.23 24.04 -10.80
CA ASN A 135 -0.58 24.06 -9.56
C ASN A 135 -0.21 25.21 -8.61
N ALA A 136 0.50 26.24 -9.11
CA ALA A 136 1.09 27.33 -8.34
C ALA A 136 0.09 28.34 -7.76
N ARG A 137 -1.22 28.17 -7.98
CA ARG A 137 -2.23 29.22 -7.69
C ARG A 137 -2.72 29.26 -6.25
N SER A 138 -2.43 28.24 -5.43
CA SER A 138 -2.77 28.22 -4.01
C SER A 138 -1.55 27.90 -3.16
N PRO A 139 -1.38 28.55 -1.99
CA PRO A 139 -0.34 28.18 -1.03
C PRO A 139 -0.57 26.71 -0.63
N ALA A 140 0.40 25.86 -0.92
CA ALA A 140 0.33 24.44 -0.59
C ALA A 140 0.81 24.24 0.84
N VAL A 141 -0.05 23.67 1.69
CA VAL A 141 0.31 23.41 3.09
C VAL A 141 0.85 21.99 3.22
N VAL A 142 2.12 21.88 3.59
CA VAL A 142 2.72 20.59 3.97
C VAL A 142 1.99 20.08 5.22
N HIS A 143 1.33 18.94 5.08
CA HIS A 143 0.61 18.27 6.15
C HIS A 143 1.50 17.31 6.92
N ARG A 144 2.37 16.58 6.21
CA ARG A 144 3.20 15.51 6.76
C ARG A 144 4.48 15.37 5.94
N VAL A 145 5.59 15.13 6.62
CA VAL A 145 6.85 14.70 6.02
C VAL A 145 7.35 13.51 6.84
N HIS A 146 7.71 12.42 6.17
CA HIS A 146 8.30 11.25 6.81
C HIS A 146 9.14 10.45 5.81
N LEU A 147 10.09 9.70 6.35
CA LEU A 147 10.90 8.77 5.58
C LEU A 147 10.17 7.43 5.43
N ALA A 148 10.27 6.83 4.25
CA ALA A 148 9.69 5.53 3.93
C ALA A 148 10.63 4.76 3.00
N TRP A 149 10.40 3.45 2.88
CA TRP A 149 10.93 2.66 1.78
C TRP A 149 9.92 2.64 0.65
N ARG A 150 10.30 3.08 -0.56
CA ARG A 150 9.52 2.78 -1.76
C ARG A 150 9.95 1.41 -2.30
N LEU A 151 8.98 0.54 -2.49
CA LEU A 151 9.15 -0.69 -3.23
C LEU A 151 9.13 -0.37 -4.72
N GLU A 152 10.25 -0.59 -5.38
CA GLU A 152 10.34 -0.50 -6.84
C GLU A 152 9.56 -1.65 -7.50
N PRO A 153 9.10 -1.48 -8.77
CA PRO A 153 8.37 -2.50 -9.49
C PRO A 153 9.05 -3.87 -9.45
N ALA A 154 8.24 -4.93 -9.52
CA ALA A 154 8.63 -6.32 -9.24
C ALA A 154 9.81 -6.87 -10.07
N THR A 155 10.22 -6.19 -11.15
CA THR A 155 11.43 -6.53 -11.91
C THR A 155 12.72 -6.23 -11.15
N LEU A 156 12.70 -5.30 -10.19
CA LEU A 156 13.88 -4.85 -9.45
C LEU A 156 13.92 -5.38 -8.01
N GLN A 157 12.78 -5.76 -7.43
CA GLN A 157 12.62 -6.21 -6.03
C GLN A 157 13.48 -5.43 -5.02
N ARG A 158 13.55 -4.11 -5.22
CA ARG A 158 14.45 -3.23 -4.48
C ARG A 158 13.63 -2.25 -3.65
N LEU A 159 14.10 -1.98 -2.44
CA LEU A 159 13.66 -0.83 -1.66
C LEU A 159 14.59 0.35 -1.92
N VAL A 160 14.02 1.50 -2.17
CA VAL A 160 14.73 2.78 -2.24
C VAL A 160 14.21 3.71 -1.15
N PRO A 161 15.09 4.40 -0.40
CA PRO A 161 14.63 5.30 0.65
C PRO A 161 14.03 6.56 0.01
N VAL A 162 12.87 6.98 0.47
CA VAL A 162 12.16 8.14 -0.06
C VAL A 162 11.59 9.01 1.05
N TRP A 163 11.63 10.33 0.85
CA TRP A 163 10.83 11.28 1.59
C TRP A 163 9.43 11.34 1.01
N VAL A 164 8.43 11.12 1.85
CA VAL A 164 7.01 11.29 1.51
C VAL A 164 6.56 12.64 2.02
N VAL A 165 6.39 13.61 1.11
CA VAL A 165 5.92 14.96 1.41
C VAL A 165 4.44 15.05 1.04
N THR A 166 3.56 15.00 2.05
CA THR A 166 2.11 15.08 1.84
C THR A 166 1.62 16.51 1.94
N PHE A 167 1.02 17.01 0.87
CA PHE A 167 0.30 18.28 0.84
C PHE A 167 -1.18 18.05 1.09
N ARG A 168 -1.84 19.00 1.77
CA ARG A 168 -3.28 18.91 2.03
C ARG A 168 -4.11 18.87 0.74
N GLU A 169 -3.64 19.50 -0.33
CA GLU A 169 -4.43 19.79 -1.52
C GLU A 169 -4.27 18.76 -2.64
N THR A 170 -3.12 18.08 -2.72
CA THR A 170 -2.79 17.19 -3.86
C THR A 170 -2.30 15.82 -3.44
N GLY A 171 -2.19 15.54 -2.14
CA GLY A 171 -1.65 14.29 -1.63
C GLY A 171 -0.11 14.23 -1.62
N PRO A 172 0.47 13.02 -1.61
CA PRO A 172 1.90 12.82 -1.44
C PRO A 172 2.69 13.11 -2.71
N VAL A 173 3.86 13.73 -2.54
CA VAL A 173 4.95 13.79 -3.51
C VAL A 173 6.10 12.97 -2.94
N LEU A 174 6.65 12.08 -3.76
CA LEU A 174 7.79 11.25 -3.38
C LEU A 174 9.08 11.92 -3.83
N VAL A 175 10.06 12.00 -2.95
CA VAL A 175 11.39 12.51 -3.24
C VAL A 175 12.40 11.43 -2.86
N ASP A 176 13.26 11.03 -3.79
CA ASP A 176 14.34 10.10 -3.54
C ASP A 176 15.25 10.67 -2.43
N ALA A 177 15.43 9.89 -1.36
CA ALA A 177 16.11 10.39 -0.18
C ALA A 177 17.63 10.46 -0.35
N GLU A 178 18.21 9.86 -1.39
CA GLU A 178 19.65 9.91 -1.64
C GLU A 178 20.02 11.03 -2.60
N SER A 179 19.20 11.29 -3.61
CA SER A 179 19.46 12.25 -4.69
C SER A 179 18.67 13.55 -4.57
N GLY A 180 17.59 13.58 -3.78
CA GLY A 180 16.68 14.72 -3.71
C GLY A 180 15.80 14.90 -4.95
N GLN A 181 15.81 13.94 -5.88
CA GLN A 181 14.99 14.00 -7.08
C GLN A 181 13.53 13.65 -6.78
N VAL A 182 12.60 14.40 -7.36
CA VAL A 182 11.17 14.07 -7.29
C VAL A 182 10.91 12.84 -8.14
N LEU A 183 10.30 11.83 -7.54
CA LEU A 183 9.95 10.58 -8.19
C LEU A 183 8.52 10.64 -8.74
N PRO A 184 8.22 9.87 -9.80
CA PRO A 184 6.85 9.71 -10.31
C PRO A 184 5.95 8.98 -9.33
#